data_AF-A0A959A5H3-F1
#
_entry.id   AF-A0A959A5H3-F1
#
_cell.length_a   1.000
_cell.length_b   1.000
_cell.length_c   1.000
_cell.angle_alpha   90.00
_cell.angle_beta   90.00
_cell.angle_gamma   90.00
#
_symmetry.space_group_name_H-M   'P 1'
#
loop_
_entity.id
_entity.type
_entity.pdbx_description
1 polymer ?
#
loop_
_entity_poly.entity_id
_entity_poly.type
_entity_poly.pdbx_seq_one_letter_code
_entity_poly.pdbx_strand_id
1 'polypeptide(L)'
;MNQDETLLARWLAGDLQEGDLEALRNLEGYPEYVEMLEALEGMSLPDFSNTLSWQQMKEKLAVEREQSSLDGTQSAVQSPHLSAPDIPLVEKAAAVTDIASAESRLSVEPPIEPVIAEPPKPQYPSPTIRRLVPWKMVAGIAAAVTLLIVGLWWVSDNGFGATPVAVTKAGEQKEVKLPDGSSVTLNAMSALTYSVDDWSNGRKVNLEGEAYFKAKKGKVFTVTTEQGTVEVVGTAFNVFARDKELEVKCTEGKVQVINPEGTERVLIKAGEQVSVLNGRMQRRQGLEFQPRWFNGESTFRSEPLEKVFGEMERQYGVVIMADSIEGRTFSGKFVNSDLEKALKMVCVPMKLKYSVVADTVKIF
;
A
#
# COMPACT_ATOMS: atom_id res chain seq x y z
N MET A 1 -14.87 -12.86 49.75
CA MET A 1 -15.47 -13.78 48.78
C MET A 1 -16.88 -14.09 49.22
N ASN A 2 -17.82 -14.04 48.30
CA ASN A 2 -19.17 -14.56 48.46
C ASN A 2 -19.14 -16.10 48.42
N GLN A 3 -20.20 -16.78 48.88
CA GLN A 3 -20.31 -18.24 48.74
C GLN A 3 -20.34 -18.63 47.26
N ASP A 4 -21.04 -17.86 46.44
CA ASP A 4 -21.18 -18.03 44.99
C ASP A 4 -19.81 -17.99 44.27
N GLU A 5 -18.97 -17.00 44.58
CA GLU A 5 -17.60 -16.89 44.06
C GLU A 5 -16.74 -18.11 44.47
N THR A 6 -16.98 -18.65 45.66
CA THR A 6 -16.22 -19.78 46.23
C THR A 6 -16.64 -21.10 45.58
N LEU A 7 -17.92 -21.28 45.29
CA LEU A 7 -18.46 -22.40 44.51
C LEU A 7 -17.96 -22.37 43.06
N LEU A 8 -18.04 -21.20 42.40
CA LEU A 8 -17.60 -21.05 41.01
C LEU A 8 -16.09 -21.32 40.84
N ALA A 9 -15.26 -20.82 41.76
CA ALA A 9 -13.82 -21.08 41.74
C ALA A 9 -13.47 -22.57 41.90
N ARG A 10 -14.21 -23.31 42.75
CA ARG A 10 -14.04 -24.75 42.93
C ARG A 10 -14.54 -25.55 41.72
N TRP A 11 -15.63 -25.12 41.10
CA TRP A 11 -16.13 -25.72 39.86
C TRP A 11 -15.11 -25.63 38.72
N LEU A 12 -14.54 -24.44 38.50
CA LEU A 12 -13.51 -24.21 37.46
C LEU A 12 -12.19 -24.97 37.73
N ALA A 13 -11.92 -25.35 38.98
CA ALA A 13 -10.78 -26.18 39.36
C ALA A 13 -11.06 -27.70 39.23
N GLY A 14 -12.32 -28.12 39.12
CA GLY A 14 -12.74 -29.52 39.18
C GLY A 14 -12.97 -30.08 40.59
N ASP A 15 -12.75 -29.28 41.64
CA ASP A 15 -12.79 -29.68 43.05
C ASP A 15 -14.20 -29.61 43.67
N LEU A 16 -15.21 -30.14 42.96
CA LEU A 16 -16.58 -30.28 43.45
C LEU A 16 -16.75 -31.52 44.34
N GLN A 17 -17.54 -31.40 45.40
CA GLN A 17 -18.07 -32.52 46.19
C GLN A 17 -19.53 -32.78 45.77
N GLU A 18 -20.06 -33.98 46.06
CA GLU A 18 -21.40 -34.39 45.59
C GLU A 18 -22.53 -33.43 46.01
N GLY A 19 -22.39 -32.74 47.15
CA GLY A 19 -23.35 -31.73 47.62
C GLY A 19 -23.24 -30.35 46.96
N ASP A 20 -22.14 -30.02 46.29
CA ASP A 20 -21.95 -28.70 45.65
C ASP A 20 -22.77 -28.57 44.34
N LEU A 21 -23.14 -29.70 43.71
CA LEU A 21 -23.83 -29.72 42.41
C LEU A 21 -25.22 -29.09 42.45
N GLU A 22 -25.96 -29.28 43.54
CA GLU A 22 -27.27 -28.64 43.72
C GLU A 22 -27.12 -27.16 44.10
N ALA A 23 -26.10 -26.78 44.85
CA ALA A 23 -25.81 -25.39 45.16
C ALA A 23 -25.42 -24.60 43.89
N LEU A 24 -24.55 -25.16 43.05
CA LEU A 24 -24.12 -24.59 41.79
C LEU A 24 -25.31 -24.32 40.84
N ARG A 25 -26.23 -25.28 40.72
CA ARG A 25 -27.45 -25.18 39.89
C ARG A 25 -28.46 -24.12 40.35
N ASN A 26 -28.37 -23.67 41.60
CA ASN A 26 -29.26 -22.66 42.18
C ASN A 26 -28.64 -21.24 42.18
N LEU A 27 -27.44 -21.05 41.61
CA LEU A 27 -26.87 -19.72 41.43
C LEU A 27 -27.66 -18.94 40.37
N GLU A 28 -27.89 -17.64 40.62
CA GLU A 28 -28.70 -16.76 39.74
C GLU A 28 -28.17 -16.73 38.30
N GLY A 29 -26.84 -16.77 38.13
CA GLY A 29 -26.17 -16.82 36.81
C GLY A 29 -25.79 -18.22 36.30
N TYR A 30 -26.33 -19.30 36.90
CA TYR A 30 -26.08 -20.67 36.41
C TYR A 30 -26.52 -20.90 34.95
N PRO A 31 -27.67 -20.39 34.48
CA PRO A 31 -28.09 -20.54 33.09
C PRO A 31 -27.07 -19.99 32.09
N GLU A 32 -26.52 -18.80 32.35
CA GLU A 32 -25.50 -18.18 31.50
C GLU A 32 -24.20 -19.00 31.45
N TYR A 33 -23.79 -19.63 32.56
CA TYR A 33 -22.62 -20.52 32.55
C TYR A 33 -22.86 -21.79 31.72
N VAL A 34 -24.10 -22.31 31.68
CA VAL A 34 -24.46 -23.43 30.80
C VAL A 34 -24.46 -23.01 29.33
N GLU A 35 -25.09 -21.87 28.99
CA GLU A 35 -25.09 -21.33 27.62
C GLU A 35 -23.66 -21.08 27.09
N MET A 36 -22.77 -20.56 27.95
CA MET A 36 -21.35 -20.38 27.61
C MET A 36 -20.60 -21.71 27.41
N LEU A 37 -20.95 -22.78 28.13
CA LEU A 37 -20.36 -24.10 27.94
C LEU A 37 -20.88 -24.81 26.69
N GLU A 38 -22.18 -24.77 26.41
CA GLU A 38 -22.76 -25.34 25.18
C GLU A 38 -22.19 -24.64 23.94
N ALA A 39 -21.97 -23.32 24.00
CA ALA A 39 -21.29 -22.56 22.96
C ALA A 39 -19.80 -22.95 22.78
N LEU A 40 -19.13 -23.44 23.83
CA LEU A 40 -17.74 -23.93 23.79
C LEU A 40 -17.63 -25.38 23.31
N GLU A 41 -18.54 -26.28 23.70
CA GLU A 41 -18.59 -27.65 23.17
C GLU A 41 -18.95 -27.67 21.68
N GLY A 42 -19.81 -26.74 21.24
CA GLY A 42 -20.07 -26.46 19.82
C GLY A 42 -18.84 -25.94 19.04
N MET A 43 -17.75 -25.59 19.72
CA MET A 43 -16.45 -25.22 19.14
C MET A 43 -15.40 -26.33 19.27
N SER A 44 -15.81 -27.59 19.04
CA SER A 44 -14.88 -28.70 18.89
C SER A 44 -13.80 -28.39 17.82
N LEU A 45 -12.54 -28.32 18.24
CA LEU A 45 -11.41 -28.27 17.30
C LEU A 45 -11.43 -29.52 16.41
N PRO A 46 -11.18 -29.42 15.10
CA PRO A 46 -11.05 -30.60 14.26
C PRO A 46 -9.85 -31.43 14.72
N ASP A 47 -10.06 -32.73 14.95
CA ASP A 47 -9.03 -33.66 15.41
C ASP A 47 -7.78 -33.60 14.53
N PHE A 48 -6.72 -32.95 15.03
CA PHE A 48 -5.52 -32.68 14.25
C PHE A 48 -4.61 -33.90 14.20
N SER A 49 -5.09 -34.95 13.51
CA SER A 49 -4.35 -36.19 13.29
C SER A 49 -3.12 -35.93 12.43
N ASN A 50 -1.98 -35.76 13.09
CA ASN A 50 -0.67 -35.55 12.47
C ASN A 50 -0.34 -36.59 11.38
N THR A 51 -0.86 -37.82 11.48
CA THR A 51 -0.72 -38.87 10.46
C THR A 51 -1.48 -38.57 9.17
N LEU A 52 -2.67 -37.97 9.25
CA LEU A 52 -3.47 -37.62 8.06
C LEU A 52 -2.85 -36.44 7.32
N SER A 53 -2.45 -35.39 8.03
CA SER A 53 -1.72 -34.26 7.45
C SER A 53 -0.41 -34.70 6.78
N TRP A 54 0.29 -35.68 7.38
CA TRP A 54 1.53 -36.23 6.83
C TRP A 54 1.32 -37.19 5.66
N GLN A 55 0.16 -37.85 5.54
CA GLN A 55 -0.23 -38.58 4.33
C GLN A 55 -0.56 -37.61 3.19
N GLN A 56 -1.42 -36.60 3.43
CA GLN A 56 -1.77 -35.59 2.44
C GLN A 56 -0.55 -34.82 1.90
N MET A 57 0.45 -34.55 2.76
CA MET A 57 1.70 -33.91 2.33
C MET A 57 2.57 -34.83 1.47
N LYS A 58 2.65 -36.13 1.78
CA LYS A 58 3.35 -37.12 0.94
C LYS A 58 2.67 -37.29 -0.41
N GLU A 59 1.34 -37.28 -0.44
CA GLU A 59 0.54 -37.41 -1.66
C GLU A 59 0.73 -36.22 -2.59
N LYS A 60 0.68 -34.97 -2.06
CA LYS A 60 1.07 -33.77 -2.83
C LYS A 60 2.50 -33.85 -3.38
N LEU A 61 3.47 -34.23 -2.54
CA LEU A 61 4.87 -34.38 -2.95
C LEU A 61 5.10 -35.53 -3.96
N ALA A 62 4.19 -36.50 -4.06
CA ALA A 62 4.21 -37.51 -5.12
C ALA A 62 3.71 -36.92 -6.44
N VAL A 63 2.57 -36.21 -6.43
CA VAL A 63 2.01 -35.54 -7.62
C VAL A 63 2.98 -34.51 -8.20
N GLU A 64 3.61 -33.67 -7.37
CA GLU A 64 4.62 -32.69 -7.82
C GLU A 64 5.84 -33.36 -8.46
N ARG A 65 6.26 -34.53 -7.95
CA ARG A 65 7.37 -35.31 -8.54
C ARG A 65 6.99 -35.97 -9.86
N GLU A 66 5.76 -36.45 -9.97
CA GLU A 66 5.26 -37.09 -11.20
C GLU A 66 5.11 -36.04 -12.31
N GLN A 67 4.56 -34.86 -12.00
CA GLN A 67 4.54 -33.70 -12.90
C GLN A 67 5.96 -33.25 -13.29
N SER A 68 6.87 -33.11 -12.33
CA SER A 68 8.28 -32.78 -12.59
C SER A 68 9.04 -33.85 -13.41
N SER A 69 8.52 -35.07 -13.55
CA SER A 69 9.12 -36.13 -14.38
C SER A 69 8.67 -36.05 -15.85
N LEU A 70 7.47 -35.52 -16.11
CA LEU A 70 6.89 -35.41 -17.45
C LEU A 70 7.57 -34.29 -18.26
N ASP A 71 7.77 -33.11 -17.66
CA ASP A 71 8.48 -31.99 -18.31
C ASP A 71 9.97 -32.28 -18.57
N GLY A 72 10.56 -33.26 -17.86
CA GLY A 72 11.98 -33.60 -17.97
C GLY A 72 12.40 -34.29 -19.28
N THR A 73 11.47 -34.67 -20.15
CA THR A 73 11.73 -35.66 -21.23
C THR A 73 11.59 -35.13 -22.67
N GLN A 74 11.76 -33.82 -22.90
CA GLN A 74 11.92 -33.25 -24.27
C GLN A 74 13.07 -32.23 -24.37
N SER A 75 14.31 -32.71 -24.28
CA SER A 75 15.50 -31.92 -24.69
C SER A 75 16.67 -32.81 -25.12
N ALA A 76 16.50 -33.54 -26.23
CA ALA A 76 17.59 -34.21 -26.92
C ALA A 76 17.33 -34.36 -28.44
N VAL A 77 18.37 -34.05 -29.22
CA VAL A 77 18.58 -34.41 -30.65
C VAL A 77 17.90 -33.55 -31.75
N GLN A 78 18.79 -32.97 -32.57
CA GLN A 78 18.68 -32.52 -33.98
C GLN A 78 18.01 -31.18 -34.38
N SER A 79 18.83 -30.35 -35.02
CA SER A 79 18.48 -29.21 -35.88
C SER A 79 17.98 -29.67 -37.27
N PRO A 80 17.39 -28.76 -38.07
CA PRO A 80 18.16 -28.30 -39.23
C PRO A 80 18.10 -26.78 -39.48
N HIS A 81 18.89 -26.33 -40.48
CA HIS A 81 18.96 -24.97 -41.00
C HIS A 81 17.62 -24.36 -41.41
N LEU A 82 17.51 -23.02 -41.28
CA LEU A 82 17.10 -22.14 -42.39
C LEU A 82 17.64 -20.72 -42.18
N SER A 83 17.88 -20.00 -43.29
CA SER A 83 18.67 -18.76 -43.33
C SER A 83 17.82 -17.49 -43.29
N ALA A 84 18.38 -16.40 -42.74
CA ALA A 84 17.85 -15.06 -42.90
C ALA A 84 18.28 -14.44 -44.26
N PRO A 85 17.46 -13.58 -44.89
CA PRO A 85 17.86 -12.71 -45.99
C PRO A 85 18.24 -11.29 -45.51
N ASP A 86 19.22 -10.68 -46.16
CA ASP A 86 19.71 -9.33 -45.86
C ASP A 86 18.79 -8.20 -46.35
N ILE A 87 18.94 -7.01 -45.76
CA ILE A 87 18.33 -5.75 -46.25
C ILE A 87 19.46 -4.77 -46.61
N PRO A 88 19.69 -4.46 -47.91
CA PRO A 88 20.74 -3.54 -48.34
C PRO A 88 20.29 -2.06 -48.35
N LEU A 89 21.27 -1.16 -48.28
CA LEU A 89 21.08 0.27 -48.56
C LEU A 89 20.77 0.49 -50.05
N VAL A 90 20.12 1.62 -50.37
CA VAL A 90 19.99 2.13 -51.75
C VAL A 90 20.49 3.57 -51.80
N GLU A 91 21.30 3.89 -52.81
CA GLU A 91 21.85 5.22 -53.08
C GLU A 91 21.52 5.68 -54.51
N LYS A 92 21.21 6.97 -54.69
CA LYS A 92 21.37 7.83 -55.89
C LYS A 92 20.96 7.34 -57.32
N ALA A 93 20.08 8.16 -57.91
CA ALA A 93 20.29 8.95 -59.14
C ALA A 93 19.87 8.47 -60.56
N ALA A 94 19.05 9.32 -61.19
CA ALA A 94 19.18 9.94 -62.53
C ALA A 94 18.91 9.16 -63.86
N ALA A 95 17.85 9.62 -64.55
CA ALA A 95 17.64 9.68 -66.02
C ALA A 95 16.72 10.91 -66.33
N VAL A 96 16.66 11.63 -67.47
CA VAL A 96 17.07 11.45 -68.90
C VAL A 96 16.03 10.72 -69.77
N THR A 97 15.35 11.33 -70.76
CA THR A 97 15.26 12.76 -71.23
C THR A 97 13.77 13.13 -71.57
N ASP A 98 13.22 13.61 -72.72
CA ASP A 98 13.73 14.09 -74.04
C ASP A 98 12.73 14.87 -74.93
N ILE A 99 13.26 15.60 -75.93
CA ILE A 99 12.74 16.04 -77.26
C ILE A 99 11.54 17.04 -77.42
N ALA A 100 11.73 17.91 -78.44
CA ALA A 100 10.77 18.73 -79.25
C ALA A 100 10.12 19.99 -78.61
N SER A 101 9.89 21.10 -79.34
CA SER A 101 10.38 21.56 -80.66
C SER A 101 10.21 23.09 -80.77
N ALA A 102 10.87 23.74 -81.75
CA ALA A 102 10.89 25.20 -81.89
C ALA A 102 10.13 25.72 -83.14
N GLU A 103 9.60 26.94 -83.06
CA GLU A 103 9.26 27.80 -84.21
C GLU A 103 9.71 29.25 -83.96
N SER A 104 9.92 30.00 -85.04
CA SER A 104 10.50 31.36 -85.04
C SER A 104 9.57 32.38 -85.70
N ARG A 105 9.55 33.63 -85.22
CA ARG A 105 9.22 34.80 -86.07
C ARG A 105 10.17 35.98 -85.80
N LEU A 106 10.40 36.75 -86.85
CA LEU A 106 11.35 37.86 -86.97
C LEU A 106 10.58 39.19 -87.01
N SER A 107 11.12 40.28 -86.43
CA SER A 107 10.76 41.66 -86.82
C SER A 107 11.74 42.72 -86.28
N VAL A 108 12.59 43.20 -87.18
CA VAL A 108 13.18 44.56 -87.35
C VAL A 108 13.07 45.59 -86.21
N GLU A 109 14.22 46.15 -85.80
CA GLU A 109 14.32 47.40 -85.01
C GLU A 109 14.30 48.66 -85.91
N PRO A 110 13.62 49.75 -85.53
CA PRO A 110 13.83 51.10 -86.06
C PRO A 110 14.99 51.85 -85.34
N PRO A 111 15.56 52.91 -85.93
CA PRO A 111 16.81 53.51 -85.45
C PRO A 111 16.67 54.41 -84.20
N ILE A 112 17.82 54.61 -83.53
CA ILE A 112 17.98 55.40 -82.30
C ILE A 112 18.15 56.90 -82.61
N GLU A 113 17.40 57.76 -81.92
CA GLU A 113 17.73 59.19 -81.76
C GLU A 113 18.22 59.49 -80.32
N PRO A 114 19.18 60.41 -80.12
CA PRO A 114 19.83 60.62 -78.83
C PRO A 114 19.04 61.56 -77.89
N VAL A 115 18.41 61.00 -76.86
CA VAL A 115 17.83 61.80 -75.76
C VAL A 115 18.91 62.20 -74.76
N ILE A 116 19.11 63.51 -74.60
CA ILE A 116 20.04 64.08 -73.60
C ILE A 116 19.44 63.90 -72.20
N ALA A 117 20.14 63.19 -71.31
CA ALA A 117 19.69 62.98 -69.94
C ALA A 117 20.00 64.19 -69.04
N GLU A 118 18.98 64.71 -68.35
CA GLU A 118 19.18 65.67 -67.25
C GLU A 118 19.88 65.01 -66.05
N PRO A 119 20.74 65.73 -65.31
CA PRO A 119 21.39 65.18 -64.11
C PRO A 119 20.36 64.92 -62.98
N PRO A 120 20.43 63.76 -62.30
CA PRO A 120 19.43 63.38 -61.30
C PRO A 120 19.47 64.27 -60.05
N LYS A 121 18.29 64.66 -59.57
CA LYS A 121 18.13 65.44 -58.34
C LYS A 121 18.46 64.57 -57.10
N PRO A 122 19.20 65.08 -56.10
CA PRO A 122 19.62 64.29 -54.95
C PRO A 122 18.44 63.85 -54.09
N GLN A 123 18.39 62.55 -53.77
CA GLN A 123 17.43 61.96 -52.84
C GLN A 123 18.06 61.86 -51.45
N TYR A 124 17.35 62.35 -50.43
CA TYR A 124 17.74 62.17 -49.02
C TYR A 124 16.92 61.01 -48.40
N PRO A 125 17.55 60.08 -47.68
CA PRO A 125 16.85 58.94 -47.08
C PRO A 125 15.94 59.41 -45.93
N SER A 126 14.73 58.85 -45.85
CA SER A 126 13.78 59.13 -44.77
C SER A 126 14.13 58.33 -43.50
N PRO A 127 13.91 58.90 -42.29
CA PRO A 127 14.31 58.25 -41.04
C PRO A 127 13.38 57.07 -40.67
N THR A 128 13.93 55.86 -40.58
CA THR A 128 13.19 54.67 -40.13
C THR A 128 12.96 54.71 -38.62
N ILE A 129 11.73 55.03 -38.20
CA ILE A 129 11.34 55.09 -36.78
C ILE A 129 11.23 53.67 -36.19
N ARG A 130 12.25 53.24 -35.44
CA ARG A 130 12.19 51.99 -34.65
C ARG A 130 11.31 52.21 -33.42
N ARG A 131 10.11 51.61 -33.40
CA ARG A 131 9.26 51.57 -32.18
C ARG A 131 9.95 50.71 -31.10
N LEU A 132 10.36 51.36 -30.02
CA LEU A 132 10.88 50.67 -28.84
C LEU A 132 9.72 49.99 -28.10
N VAL A 133 9.78 48.66 -27.95
CA VAL A 133 8.83 47.92 -27.10
C VAL A 133 9.06 48.37 -25.65
N PRO A 134 8.03 48.80 -24.89
CA PRO A 134 8.23 49.30 -23.53
C PRO A 134 8.74 48.19 -22.62
N TRP A 135 9.92 48.38 -22.04
CA TRP A 135 10.64 47.39 -21.22
C TRP A 135 9.78 46.79 -20.08
N LYS A 136 8.81 47.56 -19.56
CA LYS A 136 7.86 47.12 -18.53
C LYS A 136 6.97 45.96 -18.99
N MET A 137 6.60 45.88 -20.27
CA MET A 137 5.84 44.74 -20.81
C MET A 137 6.72 43.49 -20.93
N VAL A 138 7.97 43.65 -21.40
CA VAL A 138 8.95 42.54 -21.49
C VAL A 138 9.27 41.98 -20.11
N ALA A 139 9.49 42.86 -19.11
CA ALA A 139 9.71 42.47 -17.73
C ALA A 139 8.49 41.76 -17.11
N GLY A 140 7.26 42.21 -17.40
CA GLY A 140 6.04 41.54 -16.96
C GLY A 140 5.87 40.13 -17.53
N ILE A 141 6.16 39.93 -18.82
CA ILE A 141 6.16 38.61 -19.46
C ILE A 141 7.25 37.71 -18.85
N ALA A 142 8.46 38.24 -18.65
CA ALA A 142 9.55 37.49 -18.03
C ALA A 142 9.21 37.05 -16.59
N ALA A 143 8.58 37.92 -15.80
CA ALA A 143 8.12 37.58 -14.45
C ALA A 143 7.00 36.52 -14.44
N ALA A 144 6.06 36.57 -15.39
CA ALA A 144 5.04 35.53 -15.53
C ALA A 144 5.64 34.18 -15.93
N VAL A 145 6.62 34.17 -16.85
CA VAL A 145 7.31 32.95 -17.28
C VAL A 145 8.18 32.37 -16.17
N THR A 146 8.90 33.19 -15.39
CA THR A 146 9.67 32.66 -14.25
C THR A 146 8.78 32.14 -13.13
N LEU A 147 7.67 32.80 -12.80
CA LEU A 147 6.69 32.28 -11.85
C LEU A 147 6.05 30.96 -12.33
N LEU A 148 5.79 30.82 -13.63
CA LEU A 148 5.25 29.58 -14.21
C LEU A 148 6.30 28.45 -14.21
N ILE A 149 7.57 28.74 -14.52
CA ILE A 149 8.67 27.76 -14.43
C ILE A 149 8.92 27.34 -12.98
N VAL A 150 8.96 28.29 -12.02
CA VAL A 150 9.10 27.99 -10.59
C VAL A 150 7.90 27.22 -10.06
N GLY A 151 6.68 27.54 -10.51
CA GLY A 151 5.47 26.81 -10.17
C GLY A 151 5.47 25.38 -10.72
N LEU A 152 5.85 25.17 -11.97
CA LEU A 152 6.03 23.84 -12.56
C LEU A 152 7.13 23.05 -11.84
N TRP A 153 8.26 23.69 -11.52
CA TRP A 153 9.35 23.05 -10.80
C TRP A 153 8.91 22.62 -9.40
N TRP A 154 8.26 23.51 -8.64
CA TRP A 154 7.71 23.22 -7.31
C TRP A 154 6.64 22.12 -7.35
N VAL A 155 5.77 22.08 -8.37
CA VAL A 155 4.81 20.99 -8.58
C VAL A 155 5.49 19.67 -8.98
N SER A 156 6.62 19.71 -9.70
CA SER A 156 7.40 18.48 -9.98
C SER A 156 8.17 17.96 -8.77
N ASP A 157 8.68 18.85 -7.91
CA ASP A 157 9.52 18.52 -6.75
C ASP A 157 8.67 18.04 -5.54
N ASN A 158 7.45 18.58 -5.39
CA ASN A 158 6.46 18.09 -4.39
C ASN A 158 5.57 16.97 -4.94
N GLY A 159 5.51 16.83 -6.26
CA GLY A 159 4.77 15.80 -6.98
C GLY A 159 3.25 16.02 -7.05
N PHE A 160 2.65 15.59 -8.17
CA PHE A 160 1.32 14.98 -8.07
C PHE A 160 1.48 13.71 -7.24
N GLY A 161 0.65 13.53 -6.21
CA GLY A 161 0.81 12.50 -5.17
C GLY A 161 1.19 11.14 -5.76
N ALA A 162 2.40 10.69 -5.44
CA ALA A 162 3.03 9.57 -6.13
C ALA A 162 2.16 8.31 -6.02
N THR A 163 1.71 7.83 -7.17
CA THR A 163 0.77 6.71 -7.30
C THR A 163 1.30 5.47 -6.59
N PRO A 164 0.50 4.82 -5.72
CA PRO A 164 0.97 3.70 -4.92
C PRO A 164 1.37 2.51 -5.78
N VAL A 165 2.57 1.97 -5.52
CA VAL A 165 3.17 0.84 -6.25
C VAL A 165 2.47 -0.47 -5.87
N ALA A 166 1.96 -0.55 -4.65
CA ALA A 166 1.07 -1.62 -4.22
C ALA A 166 -0.07 -1.07 -3.34
N VAL A 167 -1.27 -1.60 -3.56
CA VAL A 167 -2.45 -1.40 -2.73
C VAL A 167 -3.09 -2.77 -2.47
N THR A 168 -3.70 -2.93 -1.30
CA THR A 168 -4.59 -4.04 -0.93
C THR A 168 -6.04 -3.57 -0.81
N LYS A 169 -6.99 -4.41 -1.24
CA LYS A 169 -8.43 -4.24 -0.98
C LYS A 169 -8.78 -4.64 0.46
N ALA A 170 -10.07 -4.55 0.80
CA ALA A 170 -10.58 -5.17 2.02
C ALA A 170 -10.37 -6.70 1.98
N GLY A 171 -10.01 -7.27 3.12
CA GLY A 171 -9.62 -8.69 3.27
C GLY A 171 -8.36 -9.15 2.51
N GLU A 172 -7.73 -8.31 1.67
CA GLU A 172 -6.55 -8.68 0.88
C GLU A 172 -5.26 -8.48 1.69
N GLN A 173 -4.43 -9.52 1.77
CA GLN A 173 -3.04 -9.41 2.22
C GLN A 173 -2.09 -9.66 1.04
N LYS A 174 -0.98 -8.91 0.97
CA LYS A 174 -0.11 -8.90 -0.23
C LYS A 174 1.35 -8.72 0.12
N GLU A 175 2.20 -9.65 -0.34
CA GLU A 175 3.65 -9.49 -0.23
C GLU A 175 4.22 -8.72 -1.44
N VAL A 176 5.07 -7.76 -1.16
CA VAL A 176 5.83 -6.95 -2.13
C VAL A 176 7.32 -7.17 -1.85
N LYS A 177 8.10 -7.46 -2.89
CA LYS A 177 9.57 -7.48 -2.82
C LYS A 177 10.10 -6.12 -3.28
N LEU A 178 10.96 -5.52 -2.46
CA LEU A 178 11.55 -4.20 -2.73
C LEU A 178 12.90 -4.34 -3.48
N PRO A 179 13.39 -3.29 -4.18
CA PRO A 179 14.55 -3.40 -5.07
C PRO A 179 15.88 -3.81 -4.41
N ASP A 180 15.99 -3.76 -3.08
CA ASP A 180 17.16 -4.29 -2.34
C ASP A 180 17.03 -5.77 -1.93
N GLY A 181 15.86 -6.39 -2.11
CA GLY A 181 15.51 -7.73 -1.64
C GLY A 181 14.89 -7.80 -0.24
N SER A 182 14.51 -6.66 0.36
CA SER A 182 13.61 -6.61 1.51
C SER A 182 12.19 -7.03 1.10
N SER A 183 11.37 -7.46 2.05
CA SER A 183 9.95 -7.76 1.81
C SER A 183 9.03 -6.96 2.71
N VAL A 184 7.88 -6.57 2.16
CA VAL A 184 6.77 -5.92 2.86
C VAL A 184 5.53 -6.77 2.67
N THR A 185 4.83 -7.11 3.75
CA THR A 185 3.50 -7.72 3.69
C THR A 185 2.49 -6.64 4.10
N LEU A 186 1.61 -6.26 3.18
CA LEU A 186 0.51 -5.33 3.43
C LEU A 186 -0.68 -6.09 4.03
N ASN A 187 -1.28 -5.53 5.09
CA ASN A 187 -2.59 -5.94 5.60
C ASN A 187 -3.70 -5.31 4.72
N ALA A 188 -4.97 -5.69 4.93
CA ALA A 188 -6.13 -5.18 4.21
C ALA A 188 -6.22 -3.64 4.22
N MET A 189 -6.73 -3.05 3.12
CA MET A 189 -6.87 -1.61 2.92
C MET A 189 -5.62 -0.81 3.32
N SER A 190 -4.49 -1.12 2.68
CA SER A 190 -3.20 -0.48 2.90
C SER A 190 -2.52 -0.16 1.56
N ALA A 191 -1.73 0.92 1.51
CA ALA A 191 -1.04 1.41 0.33
C ALA A 191 0.45 1.66 0.60
N LEU A 192 1.30 1.29 -0.36
CA LEU A 192 2.75 1.41 -0.30
C LEU A 192 3.27 2.12 -1.55
N THR A 193 3.94 3.26 -1.35
CA THR A 193 4.51 4.09 -2.41
C THR A 193 6.02 4.18 -2.25
N TYR A 194 6.78 3.98 -3.33
CA TYR A 194 8.23 4.18 -3.35
C TYR A 194 8.74 4.46 -4.76
N SER A 195 9.88 5.15 -4.86
CA SER A 195 10.59 5.34 -6.12
C SER A 195 11.58 4.19 -6.35
N VAL A 196 11.55 3.58 -7.53
CA VAL A 196 12.55 2.59 -7.96
C VAL A 196 13.85 3.29 -8.35
N ASP A 197 13.75 4.44 -9.02
CA ASP A 197 14.91 5.17 -9.55
C ASP A 197 15.73 5.87 -8.45
N ASP A 198 15.08 6.36 -7.39
CA ASP A 198 15.75 6.95 -6.22
C ASP A 198 16.19 5.92 -5.16
N TRP A 199 15.91 4.62 -5.37
CA TRP A 199 16.06 3.59 -4.34
C TRP A 199 17.48 3.53 -3.75
N SER A 200 18.50 3.74 -4.60
CA SER A 200 19.93 3.76 -4.20
C SER A 200 20.28 4.86 -3.19
N ASN A 201 19.52 5.96 -3.19
CA ASN A 201 19.83 7.19 -2.47
C ASN A 201 19.28 7.17 -1.04
N GLY A 202 18.17 6.47 -0.79
CA GLY A 202 17.53 6.50 0.53
C GLY A 202 16.78 5.26 1.03
N ARG A 203 16.51 4.21 0.22
CA ARG A 203 15.67 3.06 0.63
C ARG A 203 14.36 3.50 1.33
N LYS A 204 13.66 4.49 0.75
CA LYS A 204 12.48 5.14 1.36
C LYS A 204 11.18 4.55 0.80
N VAL A 205 10.21 4.37 1.68
CA VAL A 205 8.81 4.05 1.33
C VAL A 205 7.87 4.96 2.09
N ASN A 206 6.72 5.31 1.50
CA ASN A 206 5.58 5.88 2.22
C ASN A 206 4.53 4.78 2.43
N LEU A 207 3.93 4.74 3.62
CA LEU A 207 2.91 3.77 4.02
C LEU A 207 1.65 4.47 4.51
N GLU A 208 0.51 4.01 4.02
CA GLU A 208 -0.82 4.26 4.56
C GLU A 208 -1.47 2.91 4.88
N GLY A 209 -2.15 2.77 6.02
CA GLY A 209 -2.69 1.47 6.45
C GLY A 209 -1.73 0.71 7.36
N GLU A 210 -1.59 -0.60 7.19
CA GLU A 210 -0.71 -1.43 8.02
C GLU A 210 0.17 -2.36 7.18
N ALA A 211 1.45 -2.47 7.55
CA ALA A 211 2.39 -3.36 6.90
C ALA A 211 3.44 -3.94 7.86
N TYR A 212 3.84 -5.18 7.57
CA TYR A 212 4.95 -5.86 8.22
C TYR A 212 6.18 -5.89 7.29
N PHE A 213 7.30 -5.43 7.80
CA PHE A 213 8.55 -5.25 7.08
C PHE A 213 9.58 -6.27 7.54
N LYS A 214 10.27 -6.91 6.58
CA LYS A 214 11.55 -7.60 6.79
C LYS A 214 12.62 -6.82 6.03
N ALA A 215 13.15 -5.77 6.65
CA ALA A 215 14.11 -4.86 6.03
C ALA A 215 15.51 -5.50 6.01
N LYS A 216 16.07 -5.68 4.82
CA LYS A 216 17.41 -6.27 4.63
C LYS A 216 18.49 -5.41 5.26
N LYS A 217 19.49 -6.05 5.88
CA LYS A 217 20.61 -5.38 6.54
C LYS A 217 21.47 -4.60 5.54
N GLY A 218 21.76 -3.33 5.81
CA GLY A 218 22.47 -2.45 4.86
C GLY A 218 22.54 -0.98 5.30
N LYS A 219 22.32 -0.05 4.36
CA LYS A 219 22.07 1.38 4.67
C LYS A 219 20.80 1.54 5.51
N VAL A 220 20.56 2.73 6.08
CA VAL A 220 19.25 3.07 6.65
C VAL A 220 18.14 2.82 5.62
N PHE A 221 17.02 2.28 6.09
CA PHE A 221 15.76 2.11 5.40
C PHE A 221 14.70 2.89 6.17
N THR A 222 13.83 3.62 5.47
CA THR A 222 12.91 4.57 6.08
C THR A 222 11.48 4.31 5.62
N VAL A 223 10.57 4.08 6.58
CA VAL A 223 9.12 4.14 6.35
C VAL A 223 8.62 5.50 6.82
N THR A 224 8.05 6.28 5.90
CA THR A 224 7.33 7.52 6.19
C THR A 224 5.84 7.23 6.32
N THR A 225 5.18 7.93 7.24
CA THR A 225 3.72 7.96 7.43
C THR A 225 3.34 9.40 7.81
N GLU A 226 2.06 9.79 7.69
CA GLU A 226 1.59 11.11 8.20
C GLU A 226 1.85 11.26 9.71
N GLN A 227 1.74 10.15 10.46
CA GLN A 227 1.84 10.10 11.92
C GLN A 227 3.29 9.93 12.46
N GLY A 228 4.30 9.86 11.58
CA GLY A 228 5.70 9.79 11.98
C GLY A 228 6.61 9.06 10.98
N THR A 229 7.89 8.98 11.31
CA THR A 229 8.93 8.33 10.50
C THR A 229 9.61 7.20 11.27
N VAL A 230 9.91 6.10 10.57
CA VAL A 230 10.46 4.87 11.14
C VAL A 230 11.74 4.49 10.40
N GLU A 231 12.87 4.46 11.10
CA GLU A 231 14.20 4.19 10.54
C GLU A 231 14.78 2.88 11.08
N VAL A 232 15.34 2.06 10.17
CA VAL A 232 15.93 0.76 10.48
C VAL A 232 17.21 0.49 9.68
N VAL A 233 18.06 -0.44 10.14
CA VAL A 233 19.36 -0.77 9.50
C VAL A 233 19.45 -2.27 9.10
N GLY A 234 18.46 -3.07 9.49
CA GLY A 234 18.39 -4.52 9.27
C GLY A 234 17.56 -5.15 10.38
N THR A 235 16.25 -5.20 10.17
CA THR A 235 15.25 -5.26 11.24
C THR A 235 13.95 -5.87 10.70
N ALA A 236 13.23 -6.64 11.53
CA ALA A 236 11.87 -7.07 11.24
C ALA A 236 10.89 -6.37 12.21
N PHE A 237 9.81 -5.80 11.69
CA PHE A 237 8.92 -4.91 12.44
C PHE A 237 7.57 -4.70 11.76
N ASN A 238 6.54 -4.40 12.55
CA ASN A 238 5.22 -3.97 12.08
C ASN A 238 5.08 -2.45 12.17
N VAL A 239 4.39 -1.85 11.21
CA VAL A 239 3.94 -0.46 11.25
C VAL A 239 2.44 -0.43 10.95
N PHE A 240 1.65 0.01 11.94
CA PHE A 240 0.25 0.36 11.79
C PHE A 240 0.16 1.89 11.74
N ALA A 241 -0.42 2.45 10.69
CA ALA A 241 -0.58 3.87 10.43
C ALA A 241 -2.00 4.13 9.90
N ARG A 242 -2.96 4.19 10.83
CA ARG A 242 -4.41 4.37 10.58
C ARG A 242 -4.99 5.28 11.64
N ASP A 243 -6.15 5.88 11.36
CA ASP A 243 -7.01 6.50 12.37
C ASP A 243 -6.30 7.60 13.22
N LYS A 244 -5.28 8.27 12.62
CA LYS A 244 -4.36 9.25 13.23
C LYS A 244 -3.44 8.73 14.35
N GLU A 245 -3.20 7.41 14.37
CA GLU A 245 -2.26 6.73 15.26
C GLU A 245 -1.20 5.97 14.46
N LEU A 246 0.05 6.01 14.94
CA LEU A 246 1.16 5.19 14.47
C LEU A 246 1.57 4.20 15.57
N GLU A 247 1.33 2.90 15.43
CA GLU A 247 1.95 1.87 16.29
C GLU A 247 3.08 1.16 15.54
N VAL A 248 4.25 1.10 16.18
CA VAL A 248 5.43 0.38 15.67
C VAL A 248 5.85 -0.70 16.67
N LYS A 249 5.81 -1.96 16.23
CA LYS A 249 6.15 -3.15 17.03
C LYS A 249 7.40 -3.81 16.44
N CYS A 250 8.50 -3.82 17.17
CA CYS A 250 9.77 -4.38 16.72
C CYS A 250 9.85 -5.88 17.05
N THR A 251 10.07 -6.73 16.04
CA THR A 251 10.06 -8.19 16.20
C THR A 251 11.47 -8.80 16.13
N GLU A 252 12.36 -8.25 15.31
CA GLU A 252 13.78 -8.58 15.28
C GLU A 252 14.64 -7.32 15.10
N GLY A 253 15.71 -7.17 15.89
CA GLY A 253 16.69 -6.09 15.73
C GLY A 253 16.34 -4.83 16.53
N LYS A 254 16.37 -3.66 15.87
CA LYS A 254 16.10 -2.34 16.46
C LYS A 254 15.36 -1.44 15.46
N VAL A 255 14.44 -0.64 15.96
CA VAL A 255 13.72 0.39 15.21
C VAL A 255 13.88 1.74 15.89
N GLN A 256 14.20 2.78 15.12
CA GLN A 256 14.14 4.17 15.56
C GLN A 256 12.83 4.78 15.08
N VAL A 257 11.97 5.24 15.99
CA VAL A 257 10.73 5.97 15.66
C VAL A 257 10.94 7.45 15.92
N ILE A 258 10.33 8.29 15.09
CA ILE A 258 10.41 9.76 15.09
C ILE A 258 8.98 10.30 14.92
N ASN A 259 8.56 11.27 15.74
CA ASN A 259 7.21 11.85 15.67
C ASN A 259 7.07 12.81 14.45
N PRO A 260 5.86 13.27 14.08
CA PRO A 260 5.65 14.11 12.88
C PRO A 260 6.49 15.39 12.87
N GLU A 261 6.70 15.99 14.05
CA GLU A 261 7.46 17.22 14.23
C GLU A 261 8.99 17.02 14.19
N GLY A 262 9.47 15.77 14.27
CA GLY A 262 10.89 15.43 14.44
C GLY A 262 11.47 15.74 15.83
N THR A 263 10.65 16.23 16.77
CA THR A 263 10.99 16.70 18.12
C THR A 263 11.24 15.57 19.10
N GLU A 264 10.54 14.44 18.98
CA GLU A 264 10.71 13.25 19.82
C GLU A 264 11.24 12.06 19.00
N ARG A 265 12.18 11.30 19.58
CA ARG A 265 12.83 10.15 18.95
C ARG A 265 13.00 9.00 19.94
N VAL A 266 12.41 7.85 19.66
CA VAL A 266 12.40 6.68 20.55
C VAL A 266 12.96 5.45 19.84
N LEU A 267 14.10 4.94 20.34
CA LEU A 267 14.71 3.69 19.87
C LEU A 267 14.12 2.49 20.63
N ILE A 268 13.49 1.56 19.92
CA ILE A 268 12.92 0.31 20.44
C ILE A 268 13.70 -0.92 19.94
N LYS A 269 13.73 -1.98 20.76
CA LYS A 269 14.36 -3.28 20.48
C LYS A 269 13.30 -4.34 20.16
N ALA A 270 13.72 -5.51 19.69
CA ALA A 270 12.83 -6.68 19.57
C ALA A 270 12.06 -6.95 20.89
N GLY A 271 10.74 -7.12 20.80
CA GLY A 271 9.84 -7.25 21.97
C GLY A 271 9.38 -5.92 22.59
N GLU A 272 9.80 -4.78 22.07
CA GLU A 272 9.29 -3.46 22.45
C GLU A 272 8.37 -2.89 21.36
N GLN A 273 7.41 -2.06 21.76
CA GLN A 273 6.58 -1.29 20.86
C GLN A 273 6.44 0.16 21.33
N VAL A 274 6.10 1.06 20.40
CA VAL A 274 5.76 2.44 20.70
C VAL A 274 4.54 2.83 19.86
N SER A 275 3.56 3.51 20.46
CA SER A 275 2.54 4.22 19.70
C SER A 275 2.78 5.73 19.72
N VAL A 276 2.37 6.41 18.66
CA VAL A 276 2.38 7.87 18.52
C VAL A 276 0.96 8.30 18.25
N LEU A 277 0.35 9.02 19.21
CA LEU A 277 -1.03 9.46 19.15
C LEU A 277 -1.07 10.97 19.42
N ASN A 278 -1.63 11.74 18.49
CA ASN A 278 -1.63 13.21 18.52
C ASN A 278 -0.22 13.79 18.78
N GLY A 279 0.79 13.27 18.09
CA GLY A 279 2.19 13.72 18.13
C GLY A 279 3.03 13.27 19.34
N ARG A 280 2.42 12.69 20.37
CA ARG A 280 3.10 12.22 21.60
C ARG A 280 3.41 10.73 21.52
N MET A 281 4.62 10.31 21.90
CA MET A 281 4.96 8.89 21.98
C MET A 281 4.57 8.24 23.32
N GLN A 282 4.17 6.97 23.27
CA GLN A 282 4.05 6.09 24.44
C GLN A 282 4.69 4.72 24.15
N ARG A 283 5.78 4.39 24.88
CA ARG A 283 6.37 3.05 24.85
C ARG A 283 5.47 2.07 25.62
N ARG A 284 5.27 0.87 25.06
CA ARG A 284 4.65 -0.29 25.73
C ARG A 284 5.54 -1.52 25.53
N GLN A 285 5.41 -2.53 26.39
CA GLN A 285 6.04 -3.83 26.14
C GLN A 285 5.21 -4.61 25.12
N GLY A 286 5.87 -5.16 24.10
CA GLY A 286 5.23 -6.01 23.10
C GLY A 286 5.27 -7.46 23.54
N LEU A 287 4.11 -8.07 23.78
CA LEU A 287 4.00 -9.47 24.23
C LEU A 287 4.15 -10.50 23.08
N GLU A 288 4.42 -10.05 21.85
CA GLU A 288 4.21 -10.84 20.63
C GLU A 288 5.28 -10.56 19.57
N PHE A 289 5.81 -11.62 18.97
CA PHE A 289 6.88 -11.55 17.96
C PHE A 289 6.38 -11.50 16.50
N GLN A 290 5.08 -11.57 16.26
CA GLN A 290 4.48 -11.46 14.92
C GLN A 290 3.08 -10.82 15.02
N PRO A 291 2.66 -10.00 14.05
CA PRO A 291 1.30 -9.44 14.03
C PRO A 291 0.24 -10.53 13.87
N ARG A 292 -0.86 -10.39 14.62
CA ARG A 292 -1.93 -11.38 14.69
C ARG A 292 -2.70 -11.58 13.38
N TRP A 293 -2.74 -10.56 12.52
CA TRP A 293 -3.42 -10.63 11.22
C TRP A 293 -2.76 -11.62 10.24
N PHE A 294 -1.48 -12.00 10.43
CA PHE A 294 -0.87 -13.13 9.70
C PHE A 294 -1.57 -14.47 9.95
N ASN A 295 -2.21 -14.61 11.11
CA ASN A 295 -2.98 -15.80 11.50
C ASN A 295 -4.49 -15.58 11.26
N GLY A 296 -4.88 -14.50 10.60
CA GLY A 296 -6.28 -14.12 10.42
C GLY A 296 -6.99 -13.69 11.71
N GLU A 297 -6.29 -13.03 12.64
CA GLU A 297 -6.89 -12.47 13.86
C GLU A 297 -6.59 -10.97 14.02
N SER A 298 -7.61 -10.17 14.35
CA SER A 298 -7.46 -8.78 14.79
C SER A 298 -7.68 -8.67 16.30
N THR A 299 -6.78 -7.99 17.01
CA THR A 299 -6.71 -7.97 18.48
C THR A 299 -6.75 -6.55 19.05
N PHE A 300 -7.52 -6.33 20.12
CA PHE A 300 -7.80 -5.01 20.70
C PHE A 300 -7.64 -5.03 22.22
N ARG A 301 -7.17 -3.93 22.81
CA ARG A 301 -6.96 -3.80 24.27
C ARG A 301 -7.41 -2.44 24.77
N SER A 302 -8.66 -2.36 25.23
CA SER A 302 -9.33 -1.13 25.66
C SER A 302 -9.46 -0.09 24.54
N GLU A 303 -9.57 -0.54 23.29
CA GLU A 303 -9.78 0.35 22.14
C GLU A 303 -11.26 0.73 21.99
N PRO A 304 -11.58 1.95 21.51
CA PRO A 304 -12.95 2.36 21.23
C PRO A 304 -13.63 1.45 20.19
N LEU A 305 -14.93 1.17 20.34
CA LEU A 305 -15.67 0.31 19.42
C LEU A 305 -15.63 0.82 17.96
N GLU A 306 -15.54 2.12 17.76
CA GLU A 306 -15.39 2.77 16.46
C GLU A 306 -14.16 2.24 15.70
N LYS A 307 -13.01 2.04 16.39
CA LYS A 307 -11.81 1.43 15.80
C LYS A 307 -11.99 -0.06 15.52
N VAL A 308 -12.71 -0.77 16.40
CA VAL A 308 -12.95 -2.22 16.26
C VAL A 308 -13.81 -2.50 15.03
N PHE A 309 -14.87 -1.71 14.85
CA PHE A 309 -15.72 -1.79 13.66
C PHE A 309 -15.00 -1.28 12.42
N GLY A 310 -14.24 -0.18 12.49
CA GLY A 310 -13.40 0.25 11.36
C GLY A 310 -12.39 -0.80 10.90
N GLU A 311 -11.82 -1.61 11.80
CA GLU A 311 -11.00 -2.75 11.40
C GLU A 311 -11.84 -3.90 10.83
N MET A 312 -13.06 -4.12 11.31
CA MET A 312 -13.98 -5.11 10.75
C MET A 312 -14.42 -4.73 9.32
N GLU A 313 -14.72 -3.46 9.05
CA GLU A 313 -14.92 -2.92 7.69
C GLU A 313 -13.71 -3.22 6.80
N ARG A 314 -12.48 -2.93 7.27
CA ARG A 314 -11.24 -3.19 6.54
C ARG A 314 -10.99 -4.68 6.26
N GLN A 315 -11.30 -5.58 7.19
CA GLN A 315 -11.06 -7.01 7.02
C GLN A 315 -12.16 -7.70 6.19
N TYR A 316 -13.39 -7.20 6.18
CA TYR A 316 -14.54 -7.85 5.51
C TYR A 316 -15.12 -7.14 4.29
N GLY A 317 -14.79 -5.86 4.07
CA GLY A 317 -15.32 -5.08 2.94
C GLY A 317 -16.76 -4.59 3.13
N VAL A 318 -17.26 -4.62 4.36
CA VAL A 318 -18.59 -4.14 4.74
C VAL A 318 -18.56 -2.69 5.23
N VAL A 319 -19.73 -2.07 5.32
CA VAL A 319 -19.99 -0.79 6.00
C VAL A 319 -20.73 -1.06 7.31
N ILE A 320 -20.27 -0.49 8.43
CA ILE A 320 -20.87 -0.69 9.75
C ILE A 320 -21.53 0.59 10.25
N MET A 321 -22.87 0.58 10.33
CA MET A 321 -23.67 1.65 10.89
C MET A 321 -24.04 1.33 12.34
N ALA A 322 -23.34 1.93 13.31
CA ALA A 322 -23.52 1.65 14.73
C ALA A 322 -24.09 2.85 15.50
N ASP A 323 -25.29 2.68 16.05
CA ASP A 323 -25.92 3.67 16.94
C ASP A 323 -25.42 3.46 18.39
N SER A 324 -25.28 4.55 19.18
CA SER A 324 -25.03 4.51 20.63
C SER A 324 -23.80 3.72 21.13
N ILE A 325 -22.72 3.66 20.34
CA ILE A 325 -21.45 3.02 20.74
C ILE A 325 -20.43 3.96 21.40
N GLU A 326 -20.71 5.27 21.46
CA GLU A 326 -19.76 6.30 21.93
C GLU A 326 -19.19 6.02 23.32
N GLY A 327 -17.86 6.16 23.45
CA GLY A 327 -17.14 5.99 24.72
C GLY A 327 -17.05 4.55 25.23
N ARG A 328 -17.60 3.57 24.49
CA ARG A 328 -17.51 2.15 24.82
C ARG A 328 -16.21 1.56 24.25
N THR A 329 -15.48 0.82 25.08
CA THR A 329 -14.23 0.18 24.68
C THR A 329 -14.33 -1.34 24.71
N PHE A 330 -13.52 -2.01 23.89
CA PHE A 330 -13.45 -3.46 23.76
C PHE A 330 -12.04 -3.96 24.08
N SER A 331 -11.97 -5.15 24.69
CA SER A 331 -10.73 -5.90 24.91
C SER A 331 -10.98 -7.35 24.53
N GLY A 332 -10.22 -7.86 23.56
CA GLY A 332 -10.49 -9.16 22.97
C GLY A 332 -9.94 -9.28 21.56
N LYS A 333 -10.50 -10.19 20.78
CA LYS A 333 -10.13 -10.39 19.37
C LYS A 333 -11.31 -10.88 18.55
N PHE A 334 -11.20 -10.73 17.23
CA PHE A 334 -12.03 -11.46 16.27
C PHE A 334 -11.17 -12.19 15.25
N VAL A 335 -11.75 -13.25 14.66
CA VAL A 335 -11.20 -13.87 13.44
C VAL A 335 -11.53 -13.01 12.23
N ASN A 336 -10.70 -13.04 11.19
CA ASN A 336 -10.81 -12.24 9.96
C ASN A 336 -11.33 -13.08 8.76
N SER A 337 -11.79 -14.31 9.02
CA SER A 337 -12.24 -15.28 8.01
C SER A 337 -13.76 -15.51 7.97
N ASP A 338 -14.52 -14.93 8.91
CA ASP A 338 -15.94 -15.17 9.09
C ASP A 338 -16.60 -13.99 9.82
N LEU A 339 -17.30 -13.14 9.06
CA LEU A 339 -17.93 -11.91 9.56
C LEU A 339 -18.97 -12.20 10.66
N GLU A 340 -19.72 -13.28 10.53
CA GLU A 340 -20.79 -13.63 11.47
C GLU A 340 -20.20 -14.10 12.82
N LYS A 341 -19.08 -14.82 12.80
CA LYS A 341 -18.29 -15.11 14.01
C LYS A 341 -17.66 -13.85 14.59
N ALA A 342 -17.12 -12.96 13.76
CA ALA A 342 -16.52 -11.70 14.23
C ALA A 342 -17.54 -10.77 14.90
N LEU A 343 -18.73 -10.63 14.31
CA LEU A 343 -19.85 -9.89 14.89
C LEU A 343 -20.31 -10.49 16.21
N LYS A 344 -20.40 -11.82 16.33
CA LYS A 344 -20.69 -12.49 17.62
C LYS A 344 -19.64 -12.21 18.69
N MET A 345 -18.35 -12.33 18.33
CA MET A 345 -17.22 -12.11 19.25
C MET A 345 -17.16 -10.67 19.81
N VAL A 346 -17.63 -9.67 19.06
CA VAL A 346 -17.65 -8.26 19.51
C VAL A 346 -19.01 -7.88 20.12
N CYS A 347 -20.11 -8.14 19.43
CA CYS A 347 -21.42 -7.57 19.78
C CYS A 347 -22.06 -8.26 20.99
N VAL A 348 -21.97 -9.60 21.10
CA VAL A 348 -22.65 -10.35 22.17
C VAL A 348 -22.08 -10.00 23.57
N PRO A 349 -20.75 -10.00 23.81
CA PRO A 349 -20.20 -9.53 25.09
C PRO A 349 -20.53 -8.06 25.38
N MET A 350 -20.67 -7.24 24.34
CA MET A 350 -21.04 -5.83 24.45
C MET A 350 -22.56 -5.60 24.55
N LYS A 351 -23.38 -6.66 24.61
CA LYS A 351 -24.85 -6.61 24.65
C LYS A 351 -25.47 -5.77 23.50
N LEU A 352 -24.77 -5.71 22.37
CA LEU A 352 -25.20 -5.06 21.14
C LEU A 352 -25.92 -6.08 20.25
N LYS A 353 -26.97 -5.64 19.58
CA LYS A 353 -27.65 -6.40 18.52
C LYS A 353 -27.14 -5.92 17.17
N TYR A 354 -27.23 -6.78 16.18
CA TYR A 354 -26.86 -6.44 14.82
C TYR A 354 -27.80 -7.08 13.79
N SER A 355 -27.78 -6.54 12.58
CA SER A 355 -28.45 -7.08 11.41
C SER A 355 -27.57 -6.86 10.18
N VAL A 356 -27.41 -7.88 9.34
CA VAL A 356 -26.59 -7.85 8.13
C VAL A 356 -27.50 -7.84 6.91
N VAL A 357 -27.33 -6.85 6.03
CA VAL A 357 -28.12 -6.67 4.80
C VAL A 357 -27.16 -6.35 3.66
N ALA A 358 -26.86 -7.36 2.83
CA ALA A 358 -25.75 -7.33 1.89
C ALA A 358 -24.45 -6.87 2.60
N ASP A 359 -23.70 -5.95 2.00
CA ASP A 359 -22.42 -5.45 2.53
C ASP A 359 -22.61 -4.39 3.65
N THR A 360 -23.80 -4.25 4.22
CA THR A 360 -24.09 -3.31 5.33
C THR A 360 -24.46 -4.06 6.60
N VAL A 361 -23.78 -3.74 7.70
CA VAL A 361 -24.16 -4.17 9.06
C VAL A 361 -24.75 -2.99 9.80
N LYS A 362 -25.96 -3.12 10.35
CA LYS A 362 -26.49 -2.18 11.34
C LYS A 362 -26.33 -2.75 12.75
N ILE A 363 -25.84 -1.95 13.70
CA ILE A 363 -25.66 -2.28 15.11
C ILE A 363 -26.54 -1.35 15.99
N PHE A 364 -27.22 -1.93 16.99
CA PHE A 364 -28.27 -1.29 17.81
C PHE A 364 -28.52 -2.03 19.15
#